data_AF-A0A7V9CLZ8-F1
#
_entry.id   AF-A0A7V9CLZ8-F1
#
_cell.length_a   1.000
_cell.length_b   1.000
_cell.length_c   1.000
_cell.angle_alpha   90.00
_cell.angle_beta   90.00
_cell.angle_gamma   90.00
#
_symmetry.space_group_name_H-M   'P 1'
#
loop_
_entity.id
_entity.type
_entity.pdbx_description
1 polymer ?
#
loop_
_entity_poly.entity_id
_entity_poly.type
_entity_poly.pdbx_seq_one_letter_code
_entity_poly.pdbx_strand_id
1 'polypeptide(L)'
;MPSPAIVFGGVWKKFRRGERHDSLRDLIPASINRVLRRRDRVELQEQEFWAVKDVSFEVQPGEALGIIGPNGAGKSTVLKLLTRILRPTRGHCELKGRVGALIEVAAGFHPDLT
;
A
#
# COMPACT_ATOMS: atom_id res chain seq x y z
N MET A 1 8.83 -26.55 -17.46
CA MET A 1 9.31 -25.87 -16.24
C MET A 1 8.10 -25.57 -15.37
N PRO A 2 8.17 -25.73 -14.04
CA PRO A 2 7.07 -25.34 -13.17
C PRO A 2 6.81 -23.84 -13.32
N SER A 3 5.55 -23.42 -13.29
CA SER A 3 5.20 -22.01 -13.36
C SER A 3 5.50 -21.32 -12.02
N PRO A 4 5.87 -20.02 -12.02
CA PRO A 4 6.14 -19.29 -10.78
C PRO A 4 4.98 -19.38 -9.78
N ALA A 5 5.31 -19.53 -8.50
CA ALA A 5 4.33 -19.54 -7.41
C ALA A 5 3.87 -18.11 -7.07
N ILE A 6 4.77 -17.14 -7.23
CA ILE A 6 4.54 -15.71 -6.97
C ILE A 6 5.08 -14.93 -8.17
N VAL A 7 4.30 -13.94 -8.63
CA VAL A 7 4.73 -12.96 -9.64
C VAL A 7 4.40 -11.56 -9.16
N PHE A 8 5.39 -10.70 -9.07
CA PHE A 8 5.26 -9.25 -8.95
C PHE A 8 5.69 -8.64 -10.29
N GLY A 9 4.74 -8.05 -11.02
CA GLY A 9 4.99 -7.44 -12.33
C GLY A 9 4.80 -5.93 -12.29
N GLY A 10 5.91 -5.18 -12.25
CA GLY A 10 5.93 -3.72 -12.33
C GLY A 10 5.08 -3.06 -11.26
N VAL A 11 5.20 -3.48 -10.00
CA VAL A 11 4.26 -3.11 -8.94
C VAL A 11 4.61 -1.75 -8.33
N TRP A 12 3.61 -0.88 -8.26
CA TRP A 12 3.67 0.41 -7.58
C TRP A 12 2.62 0.50 -6.50
N LYS A 13 2.95 1.12 -5.36
CA LYS A 13 1.97 1.44 -4.31
C LYS A 13 2.16 2.84 -3.76
N LYS A 14 1.11 3.65 -3.88
CA LYS A 14 0.98 4.98 -3.29
C LYS A 14 0.05 4.95 -2.08
N PHE A 15 0.36 5.77 -1.09
CA PHE A 15 -0.48 6.06 0.07
C PHE A 15 -0.69 7.57 0.17
N ARG A 16 -1.75 7.98 0.85
CA ARG A 16 -1.96 9.37 1.29
C ARG A 16 -1.70 9.43 2.79
N ARG A 17 -0.86 10.36 3.23
CA ARG A 17 -0.48 10.59 4.62
C ARG A 17 -1.40 11.67 5.18
N GLY A 18 -2.31 11.30 6.07
CA GLY A 18 -3.21 12.26 6.71
C GLY A 18 -4.61 11.71 6.86
N GLU A 19 -4.91 11.22 8.06
CA GLU A 19 -6.26 11.24 8.59
C GLU A 19 -6.25 12.30 9.69
N ARG A 20 -6.86 13.47 9.44
CA ARG A 20 -7.23 14.42 10.49
C ARG A 20 -8.57 15.06 10.11
N HIS A 21 -9.66 14.42 10.51
CA HIS A 21 -10.98 15.02 10.70
C HIS A 21 -11.45 16.04 9.63
N ASP A 22 -11.63 15.62 8.37
CA ASP A 22 -12.24 16.46 7.33
C ASP A 22 -13.78 16.37 7.43
N SER A 23 -14.34 16.77 8.57
CA SER A 23 -15.78 16.80 8.84
C SER A 23 -16.30 18.23 8.72
N LEU A 24 -17.11 18.50 7.68
CA LEU A 24 -17.94 19.70 7.44
C LEU A 24 -17.23 21.08 7.42
N ARG A 25 -16.08 21.25 8.07
CA ARG A 25 -15.34 22.51 8.18
C ARG A 25 -14.63 22.90 6.88
N ASP A 26 -14.30 21.93 6.03
CA ASP A 26 -13.68 22.17 4.71
C ASP A 26 -14.67 22.52 3.59
N LEU A 27 -15.97 22.39 3.83
CA LEU A 27 -17.01 22.82 2.87
C LEU A 27 -17.25 24.35 2.90
N ILE A 28 -16.84 25.01 3.99
CA ILE A 28 -17.05 26.45 4.20
C ILE A 28 -16.09 27.29 3.33
N PRO A 29 -14.78 26.99 3.23
CA PRO A 29 -13.87 27.74 2.37
C PRO A 29 -14.16 27.58 0.87
N ALA A 30 -14.68 26.42 0.45
CA ALA A 30 -14.96 26.12 -0.95
C ALA A 30 -16.08 27.01 -1.55
N SER A 31 -16.93 27.58 -0.71
CA SER A 31 -18.04 28.45 -1.11
C SER A 31 -17.61 29.91 -1.19
N ILE A 32 -16.75 30.37 -0.28
CA ILE A 32 -16.26 31.75 -0.21
C ILE A 32 -15.11 31.99 -1.21
N ASN A 33 -14.21 31.01 -1.40
CA ASN A 33 -13.08 31.15 -2.33
C ASN A 33 -13.46 31.08 -3.82
N ARG A 34 -14.66 30.56 -4.15
CA ARG A 34 -15.13 30.46 -5.55
C ARG A 34 -15.37 31.83 -6.19
N VAL A 35 -15.64 32.85 -5.38
CA VAL A 35 -15.90 34.23 -5.84
C VAL A 35 -14.61 35.07 -5.92
N LEU A 36 -13.55 34.73 -5.18
CA LEU A 36 -12.42 35.64 -4.95
C LEU A 36 -11.08 35.23 -5.59
N ARG A 37 -10.83 33.97 -5.99
CA ARG A 37 -9.50 33.55 -6.50
C ARG A 37 -9.55 32.94 -7.90
N ARG A 38 -9.34 33.80 -8.91
CA ARG A 38 -9.03 33.40 -10.29
C ARG A 38 -7.52 33.13 -10.53
N ARG A 39 -6.68 33.14 -9.50
CA ARG A 39 -5.26 32.76 -9.52
C ARG A 39 -4.90 32.10 -8.19
N ASP A 40 -3.91 31.22 -8.22
CA ASP A 40 -3.40 30.40 -7.09
C ASP A 40 -4.16 29.09 -6.84
N ARG A 41 -4.10 28.22 -7.85
CA ARG A 41 -4.32 26.77 -7.77
C ARG A 41 -3.07 26.07 -7.18
N VAL A 42 -2.53 26.63 -6.10
CA VAL A 42 -1.32 26.15 -5.43
C VAL A 42 -1.71 25.76 -4.01
N GLU A 43 -1.41 24.50 -3.66
CA GLU A 43 -1.36 23.95 -2.30
C GLU A 43 -2.67 23.76 -1.52
N LEU A 44 -3.47 22.78 -1.96
CA LEU A 44 -3.95 21.77 -1.01
C LEU A 44 -3.00 20.59 -1.18
N GLN A 45 -1.91 20.56 -0.40
CA GLN A 45 -0.87 19.55 -0.49
C GLN A 45 -1.47 18.15 -0.29
N GLU A 46 -1.69 17.44 -1.39
CA GLU A 46 -1.83 16.00 -1.42
C GLU A 46 -0.58 15.41 -0.77
N GLN A 47 -0.66 15.01 0.50
CA GLN A 47 0.42 14.32 1.20
C GLN A 47 0.54 12.88 0.70
N GLU A 48 0.64 12.68 -0.61
CA GLU A 48 0.80 11.35 -1.19
C GLU A 48 2.27 10.95 -1.23
N PHE A 49 2.56 9.70 -0.86
CA PHE A 49 3.89 9.13 -0.94
C PHE A 49 3.86 7.73 -1.55
N TRP A 50 4.91 7.38 -2.28
CA TRP A 50 5.09 6.05 -2.85
C TRP A 50 5.83 5.16 -1.85
N ALA A 51 5.22 4.07 -1.42
CA ALA A 51 5.85 3.09 -0.54
C ALA A 51 6.71 2.09 -1.33
N VAL A 52 6.29 1.72 -2.53
CA VAL A 52 7.10 0.96 -3.50
C VAL A 52 6.88 1.50 -4.91
N LYS A 53 7.93 1.44 -5.73
CA LYS A 53 7.95 1.90 -7.11
C LYS A 53 8.57 0.83 -7.99
N ASP A 54 7.84 0.39 -9.00
CA ASP A 54 8.29 -0.52 -10.05
C ASP A 54 8.96 -1.82 -9.58
N VAL A 55 8.41 -2.45 -8.55
CA VAL A 55 8.98 -3.68 -8.00
C VAL A 55 8.55 -4.86 -8.86
N SER A 56 9.53 -5.60 -9.39
CA SER A 56 9.30 -6.82 -10.16
C SER A 56 10.18 -7.97 -9.65
N PHE A 57 9.57 -9.13 -9.40
CA PHE A 57 10.26 -10.37 -9.07
C PHE A 57 9.32 -11.56 -9.26
N GLU A 58 9.90 -12.74 -9.43
CA GLU A 58 9.18 -14.01 -9.44
C GLU A 58 9.77 -14.93 -8.38
N VAL A 59 8.95 -15.81 -7.82
CA VAL A 59 9.42 -16.86 -6.89
C VAL A 59 8.92 -18.21 -7.39
N GLN A 60 9.85 -19.11 -7.63
CA GLN A 60 9.57 -20.47 -8.06
C GLN A 60 9.14 -21.36 -6.89
N PRO A 61 8.40 -22.46 -7.14
CA PRO A 61 8.12 -23.44 -6.10
C PRO A 61 9.41 -23.99 -5.47
N GLY A 62 9.50 -23.94 -4.14
CA GLY A 62 10.69 -24.39 -3.39
C GLY A 62 11.80 -23.34 -3.26
N GLU A 63 11.63 -22.16 -3.87
CA GLU A 63 12.57 -21.04 -3.74
C GLU A 63 12.32 -20.23 -2.47
N ALA A 64 13.41 -19.76 -1.84
CA ALA A 64 13.36 -18.84 -0.72
C ALA A 64 13.79 -17.43 -1.18
N LEU A 65 12.90 -16.45 -1.02
CA LEU A 65 13.15 -15.03 -1.31
C LEU A 65 13.31 -14.22 -0.02
N GLY A 66 14.44 -13.51 0.12
CA GLY A 66 14.68 -12.55 1.20
C GLY A 66 14.43 -11.11 0.75
N ILE A 67 13.57 -10.38 1.47
CA ILE A 67 13.35 -8.93 1.26
C ILE A 67 14.07 -8.15 2.36
N ILE A 68 15.17 -7.49 2.01
CA ILE A 68 16.01 -6.72 2.94
C ILE A 68 16.08 -5.24 2.56
N GLY A 69 16.34 -4.39 3.55
CA GLY A 69 16.44 -2.94 3.36
C GLY A 69 16.14 -2.15 4.63
N PRO A 70 16.39 -0.83 4.64
CA PRO A 70 16.19 0.02 5.83
C PRO A 70 14.72 0.15 6.23
N ASN A 71 14.48 0.73 7.41
CA ASN A 71 13.13 1.09 7.85
C ASN A 71 12.50 2.10 6.86
N GLY A 72 11.23 1.90 6.54
CA GLY A 72 10.53 2.73 5.56
C GLY A 72 10.76 2.35 4.08
N ALA A 73 11.61 1.37 3.77
CA ALA A 73 11.86 0.92 2.38
C ALA A 73 10.69 0.21 1.67
N GLY A 74 9.54 0.04 2.34
CA GLY A 74 8.35 -0.60 1.75
C GLY A 74 8.26 -2.11 1.94
N LYS A 75 9.14 -2.75 2.73
CA LYS A 75 9.12 -4.21 2.97
C LYS A 75 7.76 -4.73 3.45
N SER A 76 7.21 -4.13 4.51
CA SER A 76 5.88 -4.49 5.01
C SER A 76 4.77 -4.18 4.00
N THR A 77 4.96 -3.20 3.11
CA THR A 77 4.02 -2.94 2.01
C THR A 77 4.05 -4.06 0.99
N VAL A 78 5.22 -4.57 0.60
CA VAL A 78 5.35 -5.73 -0.28
C VAL A 78 4.69 -6.96 0.34
N LEU A 79 4.95 -7.24 1.62
CA LEU A 79 4.31 -8.35 2.33
C LEU A 79 2.78 -8.23 2.36
N LYS A 80 2.26 -7.03 2.64
CA LYS A 80 0.80 -6.77 2.62
C LYS A 80 0.18 -6.87 1.23
N LEU A 81 0.94 -6.58 0.17
CA LEU A 81 0.51 -6.80 -1.22
C LEU A 81 0.47 -8.31 -1.54
N LEU A 82 1.47 -9.07 -1.09
CA LEU A 82 1.52 -10.54 -1.24
C LEU A 82 0.37 -11.24 -0.52
N THR A 83 0.05 -10.81 0.70
CA THR A 83 -1.08 -11.34 1.48
C THR A 83 -2.45 -10.83 1.02
N ARG A 84 -2.49 -10.00 -0.04
CA ARG A 84 -3.69 -9.37 -0.58
C ARG A 84 -4.46 -8.46 0.41
N ILE A 85 -3.84 -8.08 1.52
CA ILE A 85 -4.36 -7.04 2.43
C ILE A 85 -4.41 -5.70 1.71
N LEU A 86 -3.40 -5.42 0.89
CA LEU A 86 -3.35 -4.23 0.04
C LEU A 86 -3.49 -4.61 -1.43
N ARG A 87 -4.09 -3.71 -2.21
CA ARG A 87 -4.04 -3.74 -3.67
C ARG A 87 -2.95 -2.80 -4.21
N PRO A 88 -2.25 -3.18 -5.30
CA PRO A 88 -1.31 -2.30 -5.96
C PRO A 88 -2.02 -1.08 -6.53
N THR A 89 -1.29 0.04 -6.63
CA THR A 89 -1.76 1.24 -7.36
C THR A 89 -1.56 1.08 -8.86
N ARG A 90 -0.47 0.41 -9.28
CA ARG A 90 -0.17 0.01 -10.67
C ARG A 90 0.56 -1.33 -10.66
N GLY A 91 0.55 -2.01 -11.80
CA GLY A 91 1.13 -3.36 -11.93
C GLY A 91 0.21 -4.43 -11.36
N HIS A 92 0.73 -5.65 -11.22
CA HIS A 92 -0.03 -6.80 -10.74
C HIS A 92 0.80 -7.70 -9.83
N CYS A 93 0.09 -8.37 -8.92
CA CYS A 93 0.63 -9.40 -8.04
C CYS A 93 -0.18 -10.68 -8.25
N GLU A 94 0.45 -11.73 -8.74
CA GLU A 94 -0.17 -13.05 -8.86
C GLU A 94 0.42 -14.02 -7.85
N LEU A 95 -0.45 -14.87 -7.32
CA LEU A 95 -0.07 -15.88 -6.35
C LEU A 95 -0.88 -17.15 -6.56
N LYS A 96 -0.17 -18.27 -6.68
CA LYS A 96 -0.76 -19.60 -6.86
C LYS A 96 -0.82 -20.31 -5.51
N GLY A 97 -2.03 -20.50 -5.00
CA GLY A 97 -2.27 -21.12 -3.70
C GLY A 97 -2.69 -20.11 -2.62
N ARG A 98 -2.32 -20.39 -1.37
CA ARG A 98 -2.65 -19.58 -0.19
C ARG A 98 -1.36 -19.06 0.47
N VAL A 99 -1.43 -17.86 1.04
CA VAL A 99 -0.35 -17.27 1.85
C VAL A 99 -0.74 -17.34 3.32
N GLY A 100 0.17 -17.82 4.15
CA GLY A 100 0.11 -17.65 5.61
C GLY A 100 1.11 -16.59 6.03
N ALA A 101 0.68 -15.59 6.80
CA ALA A 101 1.54 -14.56 7.35
C ALA A 101 1.79 -14.84 8.84
N LEU A 102 2.88 -15.53 9.17
CA LEU A 102 3.15 -15.96 10.56
C LEU A 102 3.14 -14.80 11.57
N ILE A 103 3.73 -13.65 11.21
CA ILE A 103 3.87 -12.51 12.11
C ILE A 103 2.59 -11.67 12.19
N GLU A 104 1.77 -11.61 11.14
CA GLU A 104 0.51 -10.84 11.16
C GLU A 104 -0.63 -11.58 11.90
N VAL A 105 -0.52 -12.89 12.11
CA VAL A 105 -1.53 -13.69 12.83
C VAL A 105 -1.57 -13.35 14.33
N ALA A 106 -0.47 -12.87 14.92
CA ALA A 106 -0.42 -12.49 16.34
C ALA A 106 -1.41 -11.37 16.72
N ALA A 107 -1.80 -10.51 15.77
CA ALA A 107 -2.75 -9.42 16.01
C ALA A 107 -4.22 -9.86 16.02
N GLY A 108 -4.52 -11.12 15.64
CA GLY A 108 -5.88 -11.64 15.52
C GLY A 108 -6.32 -12.59 16.64
N PHE A 109 -5.43 -12.89 17.61
CA PHE A 109 -5.80 -13.72 18.75
C PHE A 109 -6.59 -12.91 19.77
N HIS A 110 -7.78 -13.41 20.11
CA HIS A 110 -8.55 -12.88 21.22
C HIS A 110 -8.00 -13.47 22.53
N PRO A 111 -7.62 -12.65 23.53
CA PRO A 111 -7.04 -13.15 24.77
C PRO A 111 -7.98 -14.13 25.51
N ASP A 112 -9.29 -13.93 25.39
CA ASP A 112 -10.30 -14.78 26.04
C ASP A 112 -10.61 -16.12 25.31
N LEU A 113 -9.99 -16.39 24.16
CA LEU A 113 -10.15 -17.63 23.39
C LEU A 113 -8.90 -18.55 23.46
N THR A 114 -8.01 -18.29 24.42
CA THR A 114 -6.79 -19.06 24.67
C THR A 114 -6.77 -19.56 26.11
#